data_AF-A0A520HGP5-F1
#
_entry.id   AF-A0A520HGP5-F1
#
_cell.length_a   1.000
_cell.length_b   1.000
_cell.length_c   1.000
_cell.angle_alpha   90.00
_cell.angle_beta   90.00
_cell.angle_gamma   90.00
#
_symmetry.space_group_name_H-M   'P 1'
#
loop_
_entity.id
_entity.type
_entity.pdbx_description
1 polymer ?
#
loop_
_entity_poly.entity_id
_entity_poly.type
_entity_poly.pdbx_seq_one_letter_code
_entity_poly.pdbx_strand_id
1 'polypeptide(L)'
;MDQPHQSPWQRGRDLLDRHWVALTLLAWLGVAAWSLADRWGQVRWLSLGDTDDNMRLMQVRAWLDGQGWYDLRQYRMNPPAGFDIHWSRIVDLPIAGLILFFRLFTSNSWAERLACGIAPLLPLSIAMLGIGATVRRLIHPLAWPLAILFLVGATATML
;
A
#
# COMPACT_ATOMS: atom_id res chain seq x y z
N MET A 1 -50.10 4.75 -6.41
CA MET A 1 -48.85 5.39 -5.91
C MET A 1 -47.77 5.02 -6.90
N ASP A 2 -47.56 5.84 -7.93
CA ASP A 2 -46.50 5.61 -8.92
C ASP A 2 -45.15 5.93 -8.28
N GLN A 3 -44.28 4.92 -8.22
CA GLN A 3 -42.87 5.12 -7.91
C GLN A 3 -42.28 6.00 -9.03
N PRO A 4 -41.68 7.17 -8.73
CA PRO A 4 -41.13 8.04 -9.76
C PRO A 4 -40.05 7.27 -10.54
N HIS A 5 -40.22 7.18 -11.85
CA HIS A 5 -39.31 6.47 -12.75
C HIS A 5 -37.94 7.17 -12.73
N GLN A 6 -37.01 6.69 -11.91
CA GLN A 6 -35.66 7.27 -11.85
C GLN A 6 -34.92 6.99 -13.16
N SER A 7 -34.41 8.05 -13.79
CA SER A 7 -33.58 7.90 -14.99
C SER A 7 -32.34 7.04 -14.69
N PRO A 8 -31.83 6.25 -15.65
CA PRO A 8 -30.60 5.46 -15.48
C PRO A 8 -29.42 6.30 -14.95
N TRP A 9 -29.34 7.56 -15.37
CA TRP A 9 -28.31 8.50 -14.94
C TRP A 9 -28.43 8.94 -13.47
N GLN A 10 -29.65 9.11 -12.95
CA GLN A 10 -29.86 9.38 -11.52
C GLN A 10 -29.45 8.17 -10.68
N ARG A 11 -29.89 6.96 -11.08
CA ARG A 11 -29.48 5.72 -10.41
C ARG A 11 -27.97 5.56 -10.39
N GLY A 12 -27.29 5.83 -11.50
CA GLY A 12 -25.82 5.76 -11.57
C GLY A 12 -25.13 6.73 -10.60
N ARG A 13 -25.59 7.98 -10.53
CA ARG A 13 -25.04 8.99 -9.59
C ARG A 13 -25.26 8.58 -8.14
N ASP A 14 -26.46 8.11 -7.80
CA ASP A 14 -26.79 7.70 -6.44
C ASP A 14 -25.97 6.48 -6.00
N LEU A 15 -25.71 5.55 -6.92
CA LEU A 15 -24.83 4.40 -6.68
C LEU A 15 -23.38 4.83 -6.40
N LEU A 16 -22.82 5.70 -7.25
CA LEU A 16 -21.46 6.23 -7.10
C LEU A 16 -21.30 7.03 -5.81
N ASP A 17 -22.32 7.76 -5.39
CA ASP A 17 -22.27 8.55 -4.18
C ASP A 17 -22.36 7.68 -2.92
N ARG A 18 -23.30 6.73 -2.91
CA ARG A 18 -23.58 5.86 -1.75
C ARG A 18 -22.48 4.82 -1.51
N HIS A 19 -21.91 4.24 -2.57
CA HIS A 19 -20.97 3.12 -2.47
C HIS A 19 -19.51 3.52 -2.74
N TRP A 20 -19.18 4.82 -2.66
CA TRP A 20 -17.86 5.32 -3.05
C TRP A 20 -16.69 4.62 -2.35
N VAL A 21 -16.83 4.23 -1.08
CA VAL A 21 -15.79 3.48 -0.33
C VAL A 21 -15.58 2.10 -0.96
N ALA A 22 -16.64 1.33 -1.15
CA ALA A 22 -16.57 -0.01 -1.72
C ALA A 22 -16.02 0.02 -3.16
N LEU A 23 -16.44 1.00 -3.96
CA LEU A 23 -15.94 1.19 -5.32
C LEU A 23 -14.48 1.65 -5.34
N THR A 24 -14.06 2.48 -4.38
CA THR A 24 -12.66 2.88 -4.21
C THR A 24 -11.79 1.68 -3.83
N LEU A 25 -12.26 0.81 -2.94
CA LEU A 25 -11.57 -0.42 -2.57
C LEU A 25 -11.54 -1.43 -3.72
N LEU A 26 -12.61 -1.51 -4.52
CA LEU A 26 -12.61 -2.33 -5.74
C LEU A 26 -11.57 -1.82 -6.76
N ALA A 27 -11.51 -0.49 -6.95
CA ALA A 27 -10.50 0.13 -7.80
C ALA A 27 -9.08 -0.13 -7.26
N TRP A 28 -8.90 -0.01 -5.95
CA TRP A 28 -7.65 -0.34 -5.27
C TRP A 28 -7.24 -1.80 -5.51
N LEU A 29 -8.16 -2.77 -5.38
CA LEU A 29 -7.88 -4.17 -5.68
C LEU A 29 -7.44 -4.36 -7.13
N GLY A 30 -8.08 -3.66 -8.09
CA GLY A 30 -7.69 -3.67 -9.49
C GLY A 30 -6.28 -3.14 -9.72
N VAL A 31 -5.96 -1.98 -9.12
CA VAL A 31 -4.61 -1.37 -9.19
C VAL A 31 -3.58 -2.28 -8.52
N ALA A 32 -3.86 -2.79 -7.32
CA ALA A 32 -2.98 -3.69 -6.58
C ALA A 32 -2.67 -4.97 -7.38
N ALA A 33 -3.69 -5.60 -7.98
CA ALA A 33 -3.51 -6.78 -8.81
C ALA A 33 -2.69 -6.47 -10.06
N TRP A 34 -2.95 -5.34 -10.72
CA TRP A 34 -2.19 -4.90 -11.88
C TRP A 34 -0.72 -4.61 -11.52
N SER A 35 -0.45 -3.87 -10.45
CA SER A 35 0.90 -3.56 -9.97
C SER A 35 1.67 -4.83 -9.60
N LEU A 36 1.03 -5.80 -8.93
CA LEU A 36 1.67 -7.08 -8.61
C LEU A 36 1.97 -7.90 -9.86
N ALA A 37 1.08 -7.89 -10.85
CA ALA A 37 1.29 -8.60 -12.11
C ALA A 37 2.45 -7.97 -12.91
N ASP A 38 2.47 -6.65 -13.04
CA ASP A 38 3.52 -5.89 -13.71
C ASP A 38 4.89 -6.08 -13.04
N ARG A 39 4.93 -6.00 -11.71
CA ARG A 39 6.15 -6.11 -10.90
C ARG A 39 6.47 -7.52 -10.43
N TRP A 40 5.79 -8.54 -10.95
CA TRP A 40 5.93 -9.91 -10.47
C TRP A 40 7.37 -10.45 -10.57
N GLY A 41 8.10 -10.05 -11.62
CA GLY A 41 9.52 -10.37 -11.76
C GLY A 41 10.36 -9.85 -10.60
N GLN A 42 10.14 -8.59 -10.19
CA GLN A 42 10.85 -7.96 -9.08
C GLN A 42 10.52 -8.64 -7.75
N VAL A 43 9.24 -8.95 -7.51
CA VAL A 43 8.79 -9.72 -6.34
C VAL A 43 9.46 -11.09 -6.30
N ARG A 44 9.43 -11.84 -7.40
CA ARG A 44 10.00 -13.20 -7.48
C ARG A 44 11.50 -13.22 -7.21
N TRP A 45 12.23 -12.20 -7.67
CA TRP A 45 13.67 -12.12 -7.50
C TRP A 45 14.11 -11.33 -6.26
N LEU A 46 13.16 -10.79 -5.47
CA LEU A 46 13.43 -9.83 -4.40
C LEU A 46 14.31 -8.66 -4.89
N SER A 47 14.06 -8.18 -6.10
CA SER A 47 14.73 -7.02 -6.68
C SER A 47 14.03 -5.77 -6.17
N LEU A 48 14.49 -5.25 -5.03
CA LEU A 48 13.95 -4.03 -4.43
C LEU A 48 14.33 -2.79 -5.23
N GLY A 49 13.49 -1.75 -5.18
CA GLY A 49 13.54 -0.61 -6.11
C GLY A 49 14.75 0.29 -5.90
N ASP A 50 15.16 0.49 -4.66
CA ASP A 50 16.32 1.31 -4.31
C ASP A 50 17.08 0.80 -3.06
N THR A 51 18.08 1.56 -2.62
CA THR A 51 18.86 1.27 -1.41
C THR A 51 18.03 1.41 -0.15
N ASP A 52 17.04 2.29 -0.13
CA ASP A 52 16.21 2.56 1.04
C ASP A 52 15.25 1.41 1.32
N ASP A 53 14.70 0.78 0.27
CA ASP A 53 13.89 -0.44 0.36
C ASP A 53 14.70 -1.61 0.96
N ASN A 54 15.94 -1.79 0.49
CA ASN A 54 16.85 -2.80 1.04
C ASN A 54 17.13 -2.54 2.52
N MET A 55 17.36 -1.27 2.83
CA MET A 55 17.59 -0.82 4.19
C MET A 55 16.35 -1.02 5.09
N ARG A 56 15.15 -0.80 4.58
CA ARG A 56 13.89 -1.03 5.29
C ARG A 56 13.71 -2.51 5.60
N LEU A 57 13.89 -3.39 4.62
CA LEU A 57 13.80 -4.83 4.84
C LEU A 57 14.83 -5.30 5.89
N MET A 58 16.04 -4.73 5.87
CA MET A 58 17.05 -5.05 6.87
C MET A 58 16.67 -4.60 8.29
N GLN A 59 16.04 -3.43 8.45
CA GLN A 59 15.50 -2.98 9.73
C GLN A 59 14.37 -3.89 10.24
N VAL A 60 13.48 -4.31 9.34
CA VAL A 60 12.40 -5.26 9.66
C VAL A 60 12.99 -6.60 10.11
N ARG A 61 13.98 -7.13 9.38
CA ARG A 61 14.68 -8.37 9.75
C ARG A 61 15.30 -8.28 11.12
N ALA A 62 16.03 -7.19 11.41
CA ALA A 62 16.69 -7.04 12.70
C ALA A 62 15.68 -6.92 13.86
N TRP A 63 14.56 -6.23 13.63
CA TRP A 63 13.48 -6.17 14.62
C TRP A 63 12.84 -7.54 14.87
N LEU A 64 12.56 -8.30 13.81
CA LEU A 64 12.08 -9.68 13.92
C LEU A 64 13.10 -10.64 14.55
N ASP A 65 14.39 -10.27 14.54
CA ASP A 65 15.51 -11.01 15.16
C ASP A 65 15.81 -10.52 16.60
N GLY A 66 14.96 -9.67 17.17
CA GLY A 66 15.02 -9.26 18.58
C GLY A 66 15.62 -7.88 18.85
N GLN A 67 15.98 -7.09 17.81
CA GLN A 67 16.35 -5.69 18.00
C GLN A 67 15.20 -4.92 18.66
N GLY A 68 15.49 -3.99 19.57
CA GLY A 68 14.46 -3.24 20.29
C GLY A 68 13.61 -2.35 19.37
N TRP A 69 12.36 -2.08 19.76
CA TRP A 69 11.45 -1.21 18.99
C TRP A 69 12.02 0.19 18.74
N TYR A 70 12.59 0.81 19.79
CA TYR A 70 13.21 2.14 19.72
C TYR A 70 14.67 2.13 19.27
N ASP A 71 15.24 0.94 19.09
CA ASP A 71 16.57 0.81 18.51
C ASP A 71 16.43 0.89 16.98
N LEU A 72 16.71 2.07 16.44
CA LEU A 72 16.73 2.35 15.00
C LEU A 72 18.15 2.30 14.43
N ARG A 73 19.12 1.82 15.20
CA ARG A 73 20.49 1.76 14.76
C ARG A 73 20.68 0.61 13.79
N GLN A 74 21.32 0.89 12.67
CA GLN A 74 21.75 -0.12 11.72
C GLN A 74 23.21 -0.47 11.97
N TYR A 75 23.44 -1.62 12.59
CA TYR A 75 24.79 -2.11 12.91
C TYR A 75 25.56 -2.65 11.70
N ARG A 76 24.88 -2.99 10.59
CA ARG A 76 25.55 -3.40 9.35
C ARG A 76 26.08 -2.22 8.51
N MET A 77 25.76 -0.99 8.90
CA MET A 77 26.34 0.22 8.32
C MET A 77 27.38 0.80 9.27
N ASN A 78 28.57 1.18 8.76
CA ASN A 78 29.68 1.68 9.57
C ASN A 78 30.02 0.80 10.80
N PRO A 79 30.31 -0.49 10.60
CA PRO A 79 30.67 -1.38 11.70
C PRO A 79 32.00 -0.95 12.36
N PRO A 80 32.16 -1.16 13.69
CA PRO A 80 31.18 -1.76 14.61
C PRO A 80 30.16 -0.74 15.14
N ALA A 81 30.37 0.56 14.90
CA ALA A 81 29.61 1.61 15.53
C ALA A 81 28.13 1.57 15.14
N GLY A 82 27.79 1.29 13.88
CA GLY A 82 26.42 1.43 13.38
C GLY A 82 26.10 2.86 12.93
N PHE A 83 24.92 3.04 12.32
CA PHE A 83 24.33 4.35 12.03
C PHE A 83 22.86 4.41 12.43
N ASP A 84 22.43 5.52 13.03
CA ASP A 84 21.03 5.70 13.40
C ASP A 84 20.18 6.03 12.16
N ILE A 85 19.10 5.28 11.97
CA ILE A 85 18.13 5.55 10.92
C ILE A 85 17.00 6.42 11.50
N HIS A 86 16.68 7.52 10.81
CA HIS A 86 15.65 8.46 11.26
C HIS A 86 14.21 7.99 10.97
N TRP A 87 14.02 6.78 10.43
CA TRP A 87 12.71 6.29 10.02
C TRP A 87 11.88 5.76 11.18
N SER A 88 10.57 6.02 11.15
CA SER A 88 9.63 5.41 12.08
C SER A 88 9.43 3.90 11.81
N ARG A 89 9.28 3.11 12.89
CA ARG A 89 8.89 1.69 12.86
C ARG A 89 7.45 1.45 12.42
N ILE A 90 6.58 2.47 12.37
CA ILE A 90 5.17 2.29 11.96
C ILE A 90 5.08 1.66 10.57
N VAL A 91 5.99 2.03 9.66
CA VAL A 91 6.05 1.48 8.29
C VAL A 91 6.58 0.04 8.27
N ASP A 92 7.28 -0.40 9.31
CA ASP A 92 7.80 -1.76 9.43
C ASP A 92 6.68 -2.77 9.76
N LEU A 93 5.62 -2.31 10.45
CA LEU A 93 4.50 -3.15 10.89
C LEU A 93 3.83 -3.95 9.77
N PRO A 94 3.37 -3.36 8.65
CA PRO A 94 2.76 -4.12 7.56
C PRO A 94 3.74 -5.14 6.96
N ILE A 95 5.02 -4.79 6.83
CA ILE A 95 6.04 -5.69 6.27
C ILE A 95 6.26 -6.87 7.21
N ALA A 96 6.52 -6.60 8.49
CA ALA A 96 6.73 -7.62 9.52
C ALA A 96 5.51 -8.53 9.68
N GLY A 97 4.31 -7.96 9.73
CA GLY A 97 3.06 -8.71 9.84
C GLY A 97 2.83 -9.64 8.65
N LEU A 98 3.08 -9.17 7.44
CA LEU A 98 2.98 -10.00 6.23
C LEU A 98 4.06 -11.08 6.19
N ILE A 99 5.30 -10.78 6.61
CA ILE A 99 6.36 -11.80 6.72
C ILE A 99 5.92 -12.90 7.69
N LEU A 100 5.46 -12.55 8.89
CA LEU A 100 5.01 -13.52 9.89
C LEU A 100 3.83 -14.35 9.38
N PHE A 101 2.86 -13.72 8.71
CA PHE A 101 1.73 -14.39 8.11
C PHE A 101 2.13 -15.38 7.00
N PHE A 102 2.92 -14.95 6.01
CA PHE A 102 3.30 -15.80 4.89
C PHE A 102 4.28 -16.91 5.26
N ARG A 103 5.07 -16.74 6.32
CA ARG A 103 5.92 -17.82 6.87
C ARG A 103 5.10 -19.02 7.35
N LEU A 104 3.81 -18.85 7.66
CA LEU A 104 2.92 -19.97 8.01
C LEU A 104 2.62 -20.90 6.83
N PHE A 105 2.81 -20.42 5.59
CA PHE A 105 2.41 -21.13 4.37
C PHE A 105 3.55 -21.35 3.37
N THR A 106 4.67 -20.64 3.54
CA THR A 106 5.77 -20.58 2.58
C THR A 106 7.13 -20.57 3.29
N SER A 107 8.23 -20.68 2.53
CA SER A 107 9.57 -20.47 3.07
C SER A 107 9.75 -19.01 3.53
N ASN A 108 10.68 -18.78 4.47
CA ASN A 108 11.01 -17.42 4.89
C ASN A 108 11.39 -16.49 3.71
N SER A 109 12.16 -17.00 2.76
CA SER A 109 12.52 -16.26 1.55
C SER A 109 11.30 -15.84 0.71
N TRP A 110 10.28 -16.70 0.60
CA TRP A 110 9.05 -16.35 -0.11
C TRP A 110 8.17 -15.40 0.70
N ALA A 111 8.14 -15.55 2.02
CA ALA A 111 7.40 -14.65 2.88
C ALA A 111 7.90 -13.19 2.77
N GLU A 112 9.21 -12.97 2.73
CA GLU A 112 9.79 -11.64 2.52
C GLU A 112 9.46 -11.09 1.13
N ARG A 113 9.56 -11.91 0.08
CA ARG A 113 9.19 -11.51 -1.29
C ARG A 113 7.74 -11.04 -1.36
N LEU A 114 6.82 -11.83 -0.84
CA LEU A 114 5.39 -11.52 -0.83
C LEU A 114 5.11 -10.28 0.03
N ALA A 115 5.74 -10.18 1.21
CA ALA A 115 5.57 -9.03 2.09
C ALA A 115 6.06 -7.74 1.44
N CYS A 116 7.25 -7.72 0.82
CA CYS A 116 7.77 -6.55 0.13
C CYS A 116 6.90 -6.16 -1.08
N GLY A 117 6.34 -7.14 -1.80
CA GLY A 117 5.44 -6.85 -2.93
C GLY A 117 4.07 -6.32 -2.51
N ILE A 118 3.54 -6.79 -1.37
CA ILE A 118 2.16 -6.50 -0.94
C ILE A 118 2.09 -5.30 0.02
N ALA A 119 3.08 -5.13 0.90
CA ALA A 119 3.06 -4.09 1.94
C ALA A 119 2.83 -2.67 1.38
N PRO A 120 3.44 -2.24 0.26
CA PRO A 120 3.22 -0.90 -0.30
C PRO A 120 1.78 -0.67 -0.78
N LEU A 121 1.04 -1.73 -1.08
CA LEU A 121 -0.34 -1.64 -1.58
C LEU A 121 -1.32 -1.30 -0.44
N LEU A 122 -0.98 -1.60 0.81
CA LEU A 122 -1.82 -1.29 1.97
C LEU A 122 -1.98 0.23 2.20
N PRO A 123 -0.90 1.03 2.33
CA PRO A 123 -1.04 2.49 2.45
C PRO A 123 -1.61 3.14 1.18
N LEU A 124 -1.45 2.54 0.00
CA LEU A 124 -2.13 3.01 -1.21
C LEU A 124 -3.66 3.01 -1.04
N SER A 125 -4.25 1.99 -0.41
CA SER A 125 -5.70 1.97 -0.13
C SER A 125 -6.13 3.16 0.74
N ILE A 126 -5.32 3.49 1.75
CA ILE A 126 -5.56 4.61 2.66
C ILE A 126 -5.43 5.93 1.90
N ALA A 127 -4.43 6.07 1.04
CA ALA A 127 -4.26 7.26 0.20
C ALA A 127 -5.44 7.46 -0.76
N MET A 128 -5.89 6.40 -1.43
CA MET A 128 -7.06 6.43 -2.33
C MET A 128 -8.34 6.82 -1.59
N LEU A 129 -8.59 6.24 -0.42
CA LEU A 129 -9.73 6.61 0.43
C LEU A 129 -9.61 8.05 0.95
N GLY A 130 -8.42 8.46 1.36
CA GLY A 130 -8.15 9.80 1.88
C GLY A 130 -8.36 10.89 0.84
N ILE A 131 -7.80 10.72 -0.37
CA ILE A 131 -8.01 11.68 -1.45
C ILE A 131 -9.46 11.68 -1.93
N GLY A 132 -10.09 10.49 -2.02
CA GLY A 132 -11.51 10.35 -2.36
C GLY A 132 -12.42 11.07 -1.37
N ALA A 133 -12.21 10.88 -0.06
CA ALA A 133 -12.94 11.59 0.99
C ALA A 133 -12.73 13.11 0.93
N THR A 134 -11.50 13.54 0.63
CA THR A 134 -11.14 14.96 0.54
C THR A 134 -11.88 15.64 -0.60
N VAL A 135 -11.80 15.11 -1.82
CA VAL A 135 -12.47 15.73 -2.98
C VAL A 135 -13.99 15.66 -2.88
N ARG A 136 -14.55 14.62 -2.23
CA ARG A 136 -15.99 14.51 -1.96
C ARG A 136 -16.49 15.65 -1.06
N ARG A 137 -15.69 16.01 -0.05
CA ARG A 137 -16.05 17.06 0.93
C ARG A 137 -15.79 18.47 0.42
N LEU A 138 -14.72 18.65 -0.36
CA LEU A 138 -14.25 19.99 -0.74
C LEU A 138 -14.66 20.41 -2.16
N ILE A 139 -14.95 19.47 -3.06
CA ILE A 139 -15.22 19.76 -4.49
C ILE A 139 -16.62 19.31 -4.88
N HIS A 140 -16.87 18.01 -4.94
CA HIS A 140 -18.16 17.46 -5.34
C HIS A 140 -18.27 15.98 -4.92
N PRO A 141 -19.44 15.48 -4.47
CA PRO A 141 -19.61 14.09 -4.05
C PRO A 141 -19.22 13.05 -5.13
N LEU A 142 -19.33 13.39 -6.40
CA LEU A 142 -18.95 12.50 -7.51
C LEU A 142 -17.52 12.68 -8.03
N ALA A 143 -16.68 13.50 -7.39
CA ALA A 143 -15.32 13.80 -7.87
C ALA A 143 -14.27 12.71 -7.56
N TRP A 144 -14.56 11.80 -6.62
CA TRP A 144 -13.61 10.78 -6.16
C TRP A 144 -13.03 9.87 -7.26
N PRO A 145 -13.75 9.46 -8.33
CA PRO A 145 -13.16 8.61 -9.37
C PRO A 145 -12.04 9.32 -10.13
N LEU A 146 -12.19 10.63 -10.37
CA LEU A 146 -11.17 11.44 -11.03
C LEU A 146 -9.93 11.61 -10.15
N ALA A 147 -10.12 11.76 -8.83
CA ALA A 147 -9.00 11.82 -7.89
C ALA A 147 -8.19 10.51 -7.89
N ILE A 148 -8.86 9.36 -7.95
CA ILE A 148 -8.19 8.06 -8.10
C ILE A 148 -7.44 7.99 -9.44
N LEU A 149 -8.09 8.39 -10.54
CA LEU A 149 -7.46 8.39 -11.87
C LEU A 149 -6.18 9.24 -11.87
N PHE A 150 -6.21 10.44 -11.29
CA PHE A 150 -5.04 11.32 -11.22
C PHE A 150 -3.95 10.79 -10.29
N LEU A 151 -4.33 10.21 -9.15
CA LEU A 151 -3.35 9.58 -8.24
C LEU A 151 -2.61 8.44 -8.96
N VAL A 152 -3.34 7.54 -9.61
CA VAL A 152 -2.78 6.39 -10.33
C VAL A 152 -2.04 6.83 -11.59
N GLY A 153 -2.46 7.91 -12.25
CA GLY A 153 -1.78 8.48 -13.41
C GLY A 153 -0.52 9.28 -13.07
N ALA A 154 -0.28 9.61 -11.80
CA ALA A 154 0.93 10.29 -11.38
C ALA A 154 2.11 9.31 -11.39
N THR A 155 3.17 9.66 -12.12
CA THR A 155 4.37 8.83 -12.27
C THR A 155 4.97 8.41 -10.92
N ALA A 156 5.01 9.32 -9.95
CA ALA A 156 5.52 9.05 -8.61
C ALA A 156 4.75 7.95 -7.83
N THR A 157 3.52 7.63 -8.22
CA THR A 157 2.71 6.57 -7.58
C THR A 157 2.97 5.20 -8.20
N MET A 158 3.55 5.15 -9.40
CA MET A 158 3.71 3.94 -10.23
C MET A 158 5.17 3.56 -10.52
N LEU A 159 6.12 4.35 -10.01
CA LEU A 159 7.55 4.06 -10.03
C LEU A 159 7.88 2.98 -9.00
#